data_AF-A0A0M3JD95-F1
#
_entry.id   AF-A0A0M3JD95-F1
#
_cell.length_a   1.000
_cell.length_b   1.000
_cell.length_c   1.000
_cell.angle_alpha   90.00
_cell.angle_beta   90.00
_cell.angle_gamma   90.00
#
_symmetry.space_group_name_H-M   'P 1'
#
loop_
_entity.id
_entity.type
_entity.pdbx_description
1 polymer ?
#
loop_
_entity_poly.entity_id
_entity_poly.type
_entity_poly.pdbx_seq_one_letter_code
_entity_poly.pdbx_strand_id
1 'polypeptide(L)'
;MTYSIVFRDIRLSEVLSSKKVLLLESGDPKPLGKTKLYSNRVSAITPSSLDLFKRLGIWNKLQEYRVKRVDRLEVLDSCSKSAIRLQPPDPRDEVAYIIENNAMVEFLSERVREKCQNVVVKTKMKVEDCW
;
A
#
# COMPACT_ATOMS: atom_id res chain seq x y z
N MET A 1 -1.49 10.15 16.36
CA MET A 1 -1.83 10.75 15.04
C MET A 1 -1.83 9.64 14.01
N THR A 2 -3.01 9.19 13.58
CA THR A 2 -3.14 8.12 12.60
C THR A 2 -3.15 8.74 11.21
N TYR A 3 -2.07 8.58 10.45
CA TYR A 3 -2.06 8.94 9.02
C TYR A 3 -2.87 7.88 8.27
N SER A 4 -4.17 8.13 8.10
CA SER A 4 -4.98 7.32 7.19
C SER A 4 -4.69 7.78 5.77
N ILE A 5 -3.79 7.09 5.08
CA ILE A 5 -3.59 7.32 3.64
C ILE A 5 -4.75 6.64 2.91
N VAL A 6 -5.80 7.41 2.61
CA VAL A 6 -6.93 6.95 1.81
C VAL A 6 -6.53 7.02 0.33
N PHE A 7 -6.00 5.93 -0.21
CA PHE A 7 -5.84 5.78 -1.66
C PHE A 7 -7.20 5.44 -2.27
N ARG A 8 -7.88 6.41 -2.89
CA ARG A 8 -8.97 6.12 -3.84
C ARG A 8 -8.37 6.02 -5.23
N ASP A 9 -8.78 5.00 -6.01
CA ASP A 9 -8.49 5.00 -7.45
C ASP A 9 -9.11 6.29 -8.03
N ILE A 10 -8.26 7.12 -8.62
CA ILE A 10 -8.66 8.41 -9.20
C ILE A 10 -9.75 8.22 -10.26
N ARG A 11 -9.76 7.06 -10.95
CA ARG A 11 -10.77 6.74 -11.96
C ARG A 11 -12.06 6.16 -11.39
N LEU A 12 -12.00 5.48 -10.25
CA LEU A 12 -13.21 4.97 -9.58
C LEU A 12 -13.92 6.07 -8.77
N SER A 13 -13.27 7.22 -8.59
CA SER A 13 -13.88 8.39 -7.96
C SER A 13 -14.72 9.15 -8.97
N GLU A 14 -16.03 9.20 -8.73
CA GLU A 14 -16.98 10.01 -9.52
C GLU A 14 -16.55 11.49 -9.59
N VAL A 15 -15.97 12.00 -8.49
CA VAL A 15 -15.51 13.38 -8.39
C VAL A 15 -14.21 13.64 -9.15
N LEU A 16 -13.27 12.68 -9.15
CA LEU A 16 -11.92 12.88 -9.71
C LEU A 16 -11.75 12.34 -11.13
N SER A 17 -12.63 11.44 -11.57
CA SER A 17 -12.56 10.82 -12.91
C SER A 17 -12.64 11.84 -14.04
N SER A 18 -13.38 12.94 -13.85
CA SER A 18 -13.52 14.05 -14.80
C SER A 18 -12.47 15.14 -14.64
N LYS A 19 -11.58 15.05 -13.65
CA LYS A 19 -10.59 16.08 -13.34
C LYS A 19 -9.23 15.72 -13.90
N LYS A 20 -8.49 16.75 -14.35
CA LYS A 20 -7.05 16.63 -14.62
C LYS A 20 -6.32 16.72 -13.28
N VAL A 21 -5.52 15.71 -12.96
CA VAL A 21 -4.80 15.60 -11.69
C VAL A 21 -3.30 15.73 -11.96
N LEU A 22 -2.61 16.55 -11.19
CA LEU A 22 -1.15 16.66 -11.20
C LEU A 22 -0.59 16.00 -9.94
N LEU A 23 0.26 14.98 -10.12
CA LEU A 23 1.00 14.33 -9.03
C LEU A 23 2.44 14.84 -9.04
N LEU A 24 2.85 15.49 -7.96
CA LEU A 24 4.21 15.98 -7.75
C LEU A 24 4.95 15.04 -6.79
N GLU A 25 6.04 14.45 -7.24
CA GLU A 25 6.94 13.64 -6.42
C GLU A 25 8.30 14.33 -6.33
N SER A 26 8.82 14.42 -5.11
CA SER A 26 10.12 15.03 -4.81
C SER A 26 11.29 14.13 -5.19
N GLY A 27 11.11 12.82 -5.09
CA GLY A 27 12.12 11.83 -5.37
C GLY A 27 12.19 11.38 -6.84
N ASP A 28 13.15 10.52 -7.10
CA ASP A 28 13.22 9.71 -8.31
C ASP A 28 12.38 8.44 -8.15
N PRO A 29 11.65 8.00 -9.20
CA PRO A 29 11.08 6.66 -9.26
C PRO A 29 12.21 5.63 -9.06
N LYS A 30 12.04 4.74 -8.09
CA LYS A 30 13.02 3.69 -7.81
C LYS A 30 12.49 2.39 -8.39
N PRO A 31 13.02 1.90 -9.53
CA PRO A 31 12.56 0.66 -10.11
C PRO A 31 12.71 -0.48 -9.10
N LEU A 32 11.67 -1.31 -9.01
CA LEU A 32 11.67 -2.45 -8.11
C LEU A 32 12.46 -3.61 -8.74
N GLY A 33 13.68 -3.83 -8.26
CA GLY A 33 14.44 -5.04 -8.58
C GLY A 33 14.02 -6.21 -7.69
N LYS A 34 13.84 -7.41 -8.26
CA LYS A 34 13.64 -8.64 -7.46
C LYS A 34 14.96 -9.03 -6.79
N THR A 35 15.19 -8.50 -5.58
CA THR A 35 16.36 -8.80 -4.76
C THR A 35 16.11 -9.99 -3.84
N LYS A 36 17.14 -10.78 -3.50
CA LYS A 36 17.01 -11.82 -2.47
C LYS A 36 16.86 -11.24 -1.05
N LEU A 37 17.31 -10.01 -0.83
CA LEU A 37 17.22 -9.33 0.46
C LEU A 37 15.81 -8.78 0.68
N TYR A 38 15.35 -8.81 1.92
CA TYR A 38 14.09 -8.19 2.31
C TYR A 38 14.28 -6.69 2.58
N SER A 39 13.28 -5.90 2.22
CA SER A 39 13.21 -4.49 2.63
C SER A 39 12.93 -4.38 4.14
N ASN A 40 13.64 -3.48 4.82
CA ASN A 40 13.35 -3.16 6.23
C ASN A 40 12.11 -2.27 6.40
N ARG A 41 11.56 -1.73 5.31
CA ARG A 41 10.30 -0.94 5.35
C ARG A 41 9.16 -1.79 4.84
N VAL A 42 8.36 -2.29 5.77
CA VAL A 42 7.17 -3.09 5.52
C VAL A 42 5.97 -2.48 6.22
N SER A 43 4.77 -2.87 5.78
CA SER A 43 3.52 -2.53 6.45
C SER A 43 2.66 -3.79 6.63
N ALA A 44 1.92 -3.85 7.74
CA ALA A 44 0.88 -4.86 7.95
C ALA A 44 -0.42 -4.37 7.31
N ILE A 45 -0.76 -4.96 6.16
CA ILE A 45 -1.91 -4.61 5.34
C ILE A 45 -3.11 -5.44 5.80
N THR A 46 -4.15 -4.76 6.28
CA THR A 46 -5.40 -5.39 6.74
C THR A 46 -6.26 -5.88 5.57
N PRO A 47 -7.25 -6.77 5.81
CA PRO A 47 -8.16 -7.24 4.77
C PRO A 47 -8.88 -6.12 4.00
N SER A 48 -9.25 -5.02 4.66
CA SER A 48 -9.88 -3.88 4.01
C SER A 48 -8.94 -3.15 3.03
N SER A 49 -7.67 -2.97 3.41
CA SER A 49 -6.66 -2.40 2.50
C SER A 49 -6.29 -3.36 1.38
N LEU A 50 -6.33 -4.67 1.66
CA LEU A 50 -6.15 -5.71 0.65
C LEU A 50 -7.25 -5.67 -0.43
N ASP A 51 -8.51 -5.50 -0.04
CA ASP A 51 -9.62 -5.32 -0.99
C ASP A 51 -9.38 -4.12 -1.91
N LEU A 52 -8.91 -3.01 -1.35
CA LEU A 52 -8.51 -1.85 -2.14
C LEU A 52 -7.40 -2.19 -3.15
N PHE A 53 -6.36 -2.94 -2.77
CA PHE A 53 -5.31 -3.36 -3.69
C PHE A 53 -5.80 -4.32 -4.78
N LYS A 54 -6.78 -5.18 -4.46
CA LYS A 54 -7.46 -6.03 -5.46
C LYS A 54 -8.24 -5.17 -6.45
N ARG A 55 -9.02 -4.19 -5.97
CA ARG A 55 -9.79 -3.25 -6.81
C ARG A 55 -8.90 -2.35 -7.67
N LEU A 56 -7.76 -1.92 -7.14
CA LEU A 56 -6.72 -1.18 -7.87
C LEU A 56 -5.99 -2.06 -8.88
N GLY A 57 -6.12 -3.39 -8.81
CA GLY A 57 -5.52 -4.33 -9.75
C GLY A 57 -4.02 -4.55 -9.55
N ILE A 58 -3.50 -4.31 -8.35
CA ILE A 58 -2.07 -4.49 -8.03
C ILE A 58 -1.77 -5.76 -7.22
N TRP A 59 -2.82 -6.41 -6.70
CA TRP A 59 -2.65 -7.54 -5.77
C TRP A 59 -1.86 -8.71 -6.36
N ASN A 60 -2.14 -9.11 -7.61
CA ASN A 60 -1.42 -10.22 -8.25
C ASN A 60 0.08 -9.92 -8.38
N LYS A 61 0.45 -8.70 -8.80
CA LYS A 61 1.85 -8.25 -8.87
C LYS A 61 2.54 -8.31 -7.50
N LEU A 62 1.83 -7.92 -6.43
CA LEU A 62 2.35 -8.03 -5.06
C LEU A 62 2.61 -9.49 -4.68
N GLN A 63 1.68 -10.41 -4.98
CA GLN A 63 1.85 -11.84 -4.71
C GLN A 63 3.04 -12.44 -5.48
N GLU A 64 3.19 -12.10 -6.76
CA GLU A 64 4.31 -12.54 -7.62
C GLU A 64 5.68 -12.02 -7.17
N TYR A 65 5.71 -10.82 -6.58
CA TYR A 65 6.91 -10.23 -6.01
C TYR A 65 7.28 -10.91 -4.69
N ARG A 66 6.41 -10.76 -3.67
CA ARG A 66 6.33 -11.49 -2.39
C ARG A 66 5.34 -10.81 -1.45
N VAL A 67 4.60 -11.60 -0.70
CA VAL A 67 3.80 -11.16 0.45
C VAL A 67 3.91 -12.20 1.56
N LYS A 68 3.75 -11.79 2.82
CA LYS A 68 3.72 -12.73 3.95
C LYS A 68 2.38 -12.63 4.68
N ARG A 69 1.59 -13.70 4.61
CA ARG A 69 0.32 -13.82 5.35
C ARG A 69 0.55 -13.91 6.85
N VAL A 70 -0.33 -13.28 7.62
CA VAL A 70 -0.38 -13.29 9.09
C VAL A 70 -1.74 -13.84 9.53
N ASP A 71 -1.74 -15.04 10.09
CA ASP A 71 -2.98 -15.73 10.50
C ASP A 71 -3.46 -15.32 11.89
N ARG A 72 -2.54 -14.88 12.75
CA ARG A 72 -2.80 -14.57 14.16
C ARG A 72 -1.91 -13.44 14.63
N LEU A 73 -2.42 -12.63 15.55
CA LEU A 73 -1.69 -11.58 16.25
C LEU A 73 -1.79 -11.85 17.76
N GLU A 74 -0.66 -11.80 18.45
CA GLU A 74 -0.61 -11.95 19.91
C GLU A 74 0.02 -10.69 20.50
N VAL A 75 -0.70 -10.06 21.43
CA VAL A 75 -0.24 -8.89 22.16
C VAL A 75 0.06 -9.35 23.58
N LEU A 76 1.33 -9.31 23.95
CA LEU A 76 1.84 -9.74 25.25
C LEU A 76 2.12 -8.51 26.10
N ASP A 77 1.75 -8.57 27.38
CA ASP A 77 2.20 -7.60 28.37
C ASP A 77 3.56 -8.01 28.93
N SER A 78 4.54 -7.10 28.99
CA SER A 78 5.91 -7.41 29.43
C SER A 78 6.01 -7.64 30.94
N CYS A 79 5.09 -7.08 31.71
CA CYS A 79 5.16 -7.07 33.17
C CYS A 79 4.25 -8.11 33.82
N SER A 80 3.44 -8.82 33.04
CA SER A 80 2.56 -9.88 33.53
C SER A 80 2.56 -11.10 32.60
N LYS A 81 1.79 -12.13 32.96
CA LYS A 81 1.54 -13.30 32.09
C LYS A 81 0.32 -13.08 31.18
N SER A 82 -0.13 -11.84 31.02
CA SER A 82 -1.33 -11.52 30.26
C SER A 82 -1.03 -11.50 28.76
N ALA A 83 -1.97 -12.04 27.98
CA ALA A 83 -1.89 -12.09 26.52
C ALA A 83 -3.27 -11.85 25.90
N ILE A 84 -3.32 -11.06 24.83
CA ILE A 84 -4.49 -10.92 23.97
C ILE A 84 -4.18 -11.61 22.65
N ARG A 85 -5.01 -12.58 22.26
CA ARG A 85 -4.91 -13.28 20.98
C ARG A 85 -6.01 -12.82 20.04
N LEU A 86 -5.59 -12.33 18.88
CA LEU A 86 -6.47 -11.84 17.84
C LEU A 86 -6.30 -12.76 16.64
N GLN A 87 -7.41 -13.39 16.24
CA GLN A 87 -7.48 -14.26 15.07
C GLN A 87 -8.85 -14.10 14.41
N PRO A 88 -8.95 -14.32 13.09
CA PRO A 88 -10.24 -14.29 12.42
C PRO A 88 -11.14 -15.43 12.91
N PRO A 89 -12.48 -15.28 12.81
CA PRO A 89 -13.41 -16.36 13.12
C PRO A 89 -13.22 -17.60 12.22
N ASP A 90 -12.93 -17.38 10.93
CA ASP A 90 -12.61 -18.44 9.97
C ASP A 90 -11.09 -18.64 9.89
N PRO A 91 -10.55 -19.85 10.13
CA PRO A 91 -9.13 -20.13 10.01
C PRO A 91 -8.53 -19.91 8.61
N ARG A 92 -9.39 -19.84 7.58
CA ARG A 92 -8.98 -19.57 6.20
C ARG A 92 -8.71 -18.09 5.97
N ASP A 93 -9.26 -17.21 6.80
CA ASP A 93 -9.02 -15.78 6.73
C ASP A 93 -7.68 -15.40 7.37
N GLU A 94 -7.19 -14.22 7.03
CA GLU A 94 -5.97 -13.64 7.58
C GLU A 94 -6.27 -12.40 8.45
N VAL A 95 -5.38 -12.12 9.41
CA VAL A 95 -5.39 -10.84 10.14
C VAL A 95 -4.77 -9.74 9.29
N ALA A 96 -3.72 -10.06 8.55
CA ALA A 96 -3.01 -9.12 7.70
C ALA A 96 -2.06 -9.82 6.70
N TYR A 97 -1.48 -9.03 5.80
CA TYR A 97 -0.28 -9.35 5.05
C TYR A 97 0.85 -8.38 5.38
N ILE A 98 2.05 -8.88 5.64
CA ILE A 98 3.26 -8.06 5.67
C ILE A 98 3.75 -7.89 4.23
N ILE A 99 3.84 -6.63 3.79
CA ILE A 99 4.20 -6.27 2.41
C ILE A 99 5.29 -5.19 2.44
N GLU A 100 6.28 -5.32 1.56
CA GLU A 100 7.34 -4.32 1.41
C GLU A 100 6.80 -3.00 0.83
N ASN A 101 7.14 -1.88 1.46
CA ASN A 101 6.58 -0.57 1.09
C ASN A 101 7.02 -0.10 -0.30
N ASN A 102 8.26 -0.40 -0.70
CA ASN A 102 8.76 -0.12 -2.05
C ASN A 102 7.96 -0.88 -3.13
N ALA A 103 7.57 -2.12 -2.87
CA ALA A 103 6.76 -2.89 -3.82
C ALA A 103 5.38 -2.27 -4.01
N MET A 104 4.72 -1.84 -2.92
CA MET A 104 3.44 -1.14 -3.01
C MET A 104 3.56 0.18 -3.77
N VAL A 105 4.58 0.99 -3.47
CA VAL A 105 4.80 2.28 -4.15
C VAL A 105 5.04 2.08 -5.64
N GLU A 106 5.89 1.13 -6.04
CA GLU A 106 6.19 0.91 -7.47
C GLU A 106 4.94 0.43 -8.22
N PHE A 107 4.23 -0.58 -7.72
CA PHE A 107 3.08 -1.13 -8.45
C PHE A 107 1.89 -0.16 -8.49
N LEU A 108 1.71 0.68 -7.48
CA LEU A 108 0.75 1.80 -7.55
C LEU A 108 1.19 2.83 -8.60
N SER A 109 2.48 3.17 -8.65
CA SER A 109 3.03 4.13 -9.61
C SER A 109 2.94 3.62 -11.05
N GLU A 110 3.23 2.34 -11.28
CA GLU A 110 2.95 1.66 -12.55
C GLU A 110 1.47 1.74 -12.93
N ARG A 111 0.58 1.40 -11.98
CA ARG A 111 -0.87 1.45 -12.22
C ARG A 111 -1.35 2.83 -12.64
N VAL A 112 -0.85 3.90 -11.99
CA VAL A 112 -1.15 5.28 -12.37
C VAL A 112 -0.66 5.57 -13.80
N ARG A 113 0.60 5.24 -14.13
CA ARG A 113 1.18 5.46 -15.47
C ARG A 113 0.46 4.70 -16.57
N GLU A 114 0.09 3.44 -16.33
CA GLU A 114 -0.51 2.58 -17.35
C GLU A 114 -1.99 2.93 -17.62
N LYS A 115 -2.71 3.43 -16.62
CA LYS A 115 -4.18 3.37 -16.62
C LYS A 115 -4.86 4.70 -16.34
N CYS A 116 -4.19 5.66 -15.72
CA CYS A 116 -4.76 6.95 -15.35
C CYS A 116 -4.31 8.05 -16.33
N GLN A 117 -4.95 8.13 -17.50
CA GLN A 117 -4.62 9.12 -18.54
C GLN A 117 -4.88 10.58 -18.12
N ASN A 118 -5.76 10.80 -17.14
CA ASN A 118 -6.06 12.11 -16.58
C ASN A 118 -5.07 12.55 -15.50
N VAL A 119 -4.03 11.76 -15.22
CA VAL A 119 -3.00 12.06 -14.22
C VAL A 119 -1.68 12.37 -14.91
N VAL A 120 -1.13 13.56 -14.64
CA VAL A 120 0.22 13.94 -15.05
C VAL A 120 1.14 13.77 -13.85
N VAL A 121 2.23 13.02 -14.02
CA VAL A 121 3.23 12.79 -12.96
C VAL A 121 4.47 13.63 -13.26
N LYS A 122 4.91 14.43 -12.29
CA LYS A 122 6.20 15.14 -12.34
C LYS A 122 7.06 14.74 -11.14
N THR A 123 8.29 14.33 -11.41
CA THR A 123 9.27 13.90 -10.41
C THR A 123 10.33 14.97 -10.20
N LYS A 124 11.11 14.89 -9.12
CA LYS A 124 12.10 15.91 -8.72
C LYS A 124 11.49 17.30 -8.49
N MET A 125 10.22 17.36 -8.14
CA MET A 125 9.52 18.62 -7.89
C MET A 125 9.37 18.84 -6.39
N LYS A 126 9.69 20.05 -5.93
CA LYS A 126 9.45 20.48 -4.56
C LYS A 126 8.52 21.68 -4.58
N VAL A 127 7.57 21.72 -3.65
CA VAL A 127 6.72 22.89 -3.44
C VAL A 127 7.51 23.84 -2.53
N GLU A 128 7.81 25.04 -3.03
CA GLU A 128 8.54 26.04 -2.25
C GLU A 128 7.60 26.89 -1.40
N ASP A 129 6.44 27.27 -1.92
CA ASP A 129 5.45 28.10 -1.21
C ASP A 129 4.02 27.54 -1.35
N CYS A 130 3.27 27.56 -0.25
CA CYS A 130 1.82 27.32 -0.21
C CYS A 130 1.15 28.60 0.34
N TRP A 131 0.23 29.17 -0.44
CA TRP A 131 -0.49 30.41 -0.11
C TRP A 131 -1.71 30.11 0.77
#